data_AF-A0AA39R8Y8-F1
#
_entry.id   AF-A0AA39R8Y8-F1
#
_cell.length_a   1.000
_cell.length_b   1.000
_cell.length_c   1.000
_cell.angle_alpha   90.00
_cell.angle_beta   90.00
_cell.angle_gamma   90.00
#
_symmetry.space_group_name_H-M   'P 1'
#
loop_
_entity.id
_entity.type
_entity.pdbx_description
1 polymer ?
#
loop_
_entity_poly.entity_id
_entity_poly.type
_entity_poly.pdbx_seq_one_letter_code
_entity_poly.pdbx_strand_id
1 'polypeptide(L)'
;MSNNSDPEYLCTLTISIPLPTHHLASSALRALSVDAELSPLVRRSFFLTAPDTTNSTTLDNATIVSSGVHLNEKASSPAVTDGTEASERLTVLHTEYKATTNRMLRVAVNGFMESLGVVLGIMEELDIDVLDKIE
;
A
#
# COMPACT_ATOMS: atom_id res chain seq x y z
N MET A 1 -22.90 -0.87 -1.01
CA MET A 1 -21.56 -1.42 -0.78
C MET A 1 -21.55 -2.87 -1.21
N SER A 2 -20.98 -3.19 -2.37
CA SER A 2 -20.89 -4.57 -2.85
C SER A 2 -19.73 -5.24 -2.14
N ASN A 3 -20.02 -6.04 -1.11
CA ASN A 3 -19.05 -6.95 -0.52
C ASN A 3 -18.72 -8.00 -1.59
N ASN A 4 -17.67 -7.77 -2.37
CA ASN A 4 -17.15 -8.73 -3.35
C ASN A 4 -16.44 -9.86 -2.61
N SER A 5 -17.21 -10.67 -1.87
CA SER A 5 -16.75 -11.92 -1.30
C SER A 5 -16.70 -12.93 -2.44
N ASP A 6 -15.59 -12.96 -3.18
CA ASP A 6 -15.28 -14.05 -4.09
C ASP A 6 -15.17 -15.32 -3.23
N PRO A 7 -16.15 -16.25 -3.28
CA PRO A 7 -16.20 -17.39 -2.34
C PRO A 7 -15.02 -18.37 -2.53
N GLU A 8 -14.23 -18.18 -3.57
CA GLU A 8 -13.04 -18.95 -3.89
C GLU A 8 -11.81 -18.52 -3.05
N TYR A 9 -11.72 -17.26 -2.62
CA TYR A 9 -10.56 -16.73 -1.89
C TYR A 9 -10.94 -16.34 -0.45
N LEU A 10 -11.01 -17.35 0.42
CA LEU A 10 -11.49 -17.20 1.80
C LEU A 10 -10.44 -16.72 2.81
N CYS A 11 -9.15 -16.77 2.45
CA CYS A 11 -8.06 -16.36 3.33
C CYS A 11 -7.47 -15.03 2.84
N THR A 12 -7.45 -14.01 3.70
CA THR A 12 -6.86 -12.70 3.38
C THR A 12 -5.78 -12.33 4.37
N LEU A 13 -4.79 -11.57 3.91
CA LEU A 13 -3.76 -10.97 4.76
C LEU A 13 -3.36 -9.63 4.18
N THR A 14 -3.17 -8.67 5.07
CA THR A 14 -2.68 -7.34 4.74
C THR A 14 -1.35 -7.14 5.45
N ILE A 15 -0.34 -6.70 4.72
CA ILE A 15 0.98 -6.36 5.25
C ILE A 15 1.21 -4.88 4.99
N SER A 16 1.58 -4.14 6.04
CA SER A 16 1.88 -2.71 5.95
C SER A 16 3.29 -2.45 6.45
N ILE A 17 4.14 -1.91 5.58
CA ILE A 17 5.56 -1.70 5.84
C ILE A 17 5.83 -0.19 5.72
N PRO A 18 6.05 0.53 6.84
CA PRO A 18 6.47 1.91 6.78
C PRO A 18 7.91 1.99 6.27
N LEU A 19 8.15 2.87 5.30
CA LEU A 19 9.47 3.15 4.76
C LEU A 19 9.86 4.61 5.05
N PRO A 20 11.16 4.93 5.19
CA PRO A 20 11.59 6.26 5.62
C PRO A 20 11.15 7.40 4.70
N THR A 21 11.12 7.16 3.39
CA THR A 21 10.80 8.16 2.37
C THR A 21 9.84 7.59 1.32
N HIS A 22 9.10 8.49 0.65
CA HIS A 22 8.28 8.10 -0.50
C HIS A 22 9.13 7.53 -1.65
N HIS A 23 10.37 7.99 -1.82
CA HIS A 23 11.27 7.44 -2.84
C HIS A 23 11.55 5.95 -2.59
N LEU A 24 11.87 5.58 -1.36
CA LEU A 24 12.06 4.18 -0.97
C LEU A 24 10.77 3.38 -1.12
N ALA A 25 9.62 3.94 -0.70
CA ALA A 25 8.32 3.28 -0.85
C ALA A 25 7.94 3.03 -2.31
N SER A 26 8.08 4.03 -3.17
CA SER A 26 7.80 3.94 -4.60
C SER A 26 8.75 2.99 -5.31
N SER A 27 10.04 3.02 -4.96
CA SER A 27 11.04 2.12 -5.53
C SER A 27 10.80 0.67 -5.10
N ALA A 28 10.43 0.44 -3.84
CA ALA A 28 10.07 -0.90 -3.35
C ALA A 28 8.82 -1.43 -4.05
N LEU A 29 7.75 -0.61 -4.14
CA LEU A 29 6.54 -0.97 -4.85
C LEU A 29 6.85 -1.37 -6.31
N ARG A 30 7.63 -0.56 -7.03
CA ARG A 30 7.99 -0.83 -8.42
C ARG A 30 8.82 -2.10 -8.58
N ALA A 31 9.81 -2.30 -7.72
CA ALA A 31 10.66 -3.50 -7.76
C ALA A 31 9.86 -4.78 -7.49
N LEU A 32 8.99 -4.74 -6.48
CA LEU A 32 8.17 -5.90 -6.07
C LEU A 32 7.00 -6.18 -7.02
N SER A 33 6.51 -5.17 -7.75
CA SER A 33 5.41 -5.34 -8.72
C SER A 33 5.80 -6.11 -9.98
N VAL A 34 7.09 -6.22 -10.29
CA VAL A 34 7.58 -7.00 -11.45
C VAL A 34 7.46 -8.50 -11.19
N ASP A 35 7.52 -8.92 -9.93
CA ASP A 35 7.31 -10.30 -9.53
C ASP A 35 5.82 -10.64 -9.64
N ALA A 36 5.50 -11.64 -10.46
CA ALA A 36 4.13 -12.11 -10.65
C ALA A 36 3.84 -13.25 -9.68
N GLU A 37 2.63 -13.27 -9.11
CA GLU A 37 2.18 -14.39 -8.30
C GLU A 37 2.06 -15.64 -9.18
N LEU A 38 2.79 -16.71 -8.82
CA LEU A 38 2.92 -17.91 -9.64
C LEU A 38 1.66 -18.78 -9.64
N SER A 39 0.82 -18.66 -8.60
CA SER A 39 -0.39 -19.47 -8.45
C SER A 39 -1.65 -18.64 -8.73
N PRO A 40 -2.58 -19.11 -9.58
CA PRO A 40 -3.88 -18.46 -9.75
C PRO A 40 -4.75 -18.55 -8.48
N LEU A 41 -4.36 -19.40 -7.51
CA LEU A 41 -5.03 -19.57 -6.22
C LEU A 41 -4.64 -18.51 -5.20
N VAL A 42 -3.76 -17.57 -5.57
CA VAL A 42 -3.39 -16.40 -4.79
C VAL A 42 -3.53 -15.16 -5.66
N ARG A 43 -4.01 -14.08 -5.05
CA ARG A 43 -4.00 -12.74 -5.63
C ARG A 43 -3.25 -11.81 -4.70
N ARG A 44 -2.38 -11.00 -5.28
CA ARG A 44 -1.56 -10.02 -4.59
C ARG A 44 -1.78 -8.65 -5.23
N SER A 45 -1.94 -7.63 -4.41
CA SER A 45 -2.00 -6.23 -4.87
C SER A 45 -1.16 -5.33 -3.98
N PHE A 46 -0.52 -4.35 -4.61
CA PHE A 46 0.34 -3.37 -3.96
C PHE A 46 -0.24 -1.96 -4.12
N PHE A 47 -0.11 -1.15 -3.08
CA PHE A 47 -0.37 0.29 -3.14
C PHE A 47 0.39 1.01 -2.04
N LEU A 48 0.54 2.33 -2.17
CA LEU A 48 1.12 3.17 -1.13
C LEU A 48 0.04 3.94 -0.39
N THR A 49 0.22 4.10 0.91
CA THR A 49 -0.66 4.92 1.76
C THR A 49 0.15 5.90 2.59
N ALA A 50 -0.52 6.95 3.06
CA ALA A 50 0.05 7.82 4.08
C ALA A 50 0.11 7.09 5.44
N PRO A 51 1.04 7.46 6.34
CA PRO A 51 1.03 6.94 7.70
C PRO A 51 -0.21 7.46 8.44
N ASP A 52 -1.02 6.54 8.96
CA ASP A 52 -2.19 6.88 9.76
C ASP A 52 -1.76 7.60 11.04
N THR A 53 -1.92 8.93 11.07
CA THR A 53 -1.73 9.73 12.30
C THR A 53 -2.93 9.52 13.22
N THR A 54 -3.07 8.32 13.77
CA THR A 54 -4.06 8.03 14.81
C THR A 54 -3.44 8.32 16.18
N ASN A 55 -3.46 9.60 16.56
CA ASN A 55 -3.31 9.95 17.97
C ASN A 55 -4.52 9.36 18.72
N SER A 56 -4.31 8.23 19.40
CA SER A 56 -5.24 7.73 20.40
C SER A 56 -5.43 8.79 21.49
N THR A 57 -6.59 9.43 21.52
CA THR A 57 -7.10 10.10 22.73
C THR A 57 -8.54 9.64 22.93
N THR A 58 -8.64 8.57 23.71
CA THR A 58 -9.70 8.18 24.67
C THR A 58 -11.17 8.37 24.29
N LEU A 59 -11.91 7.26 24.36
CA LEU A 59 -13.37 7.21 24.48
C LEU A 59 -13.89 8.23 25.50
N ASP A 60 -14.86 9.07 25.12
CA ASP A 60 -15.97 9.51 25.97
C ASP A 60 -17.15 10.00 25.09
N ASN A 61 -18.31 9.35 25.30
CA ASN A 61 -19.71 9.73 25.10
C ASN A 61 -20.21 10.62 23.90
N ALA A 62 -20.96 9.95 23.01
CA ALA A 62 -22.20 10.36 22.33
C ALA A 62 -22.48 11.86 22.06
N THR A 63 -22.49 12.24 20.78
CA THR A 63 -23.52 13.15 20.22
C THR A 63 -23.76 12.83 18.75
N ILE A 64 -24.99 12.40 18.47
CA ILE A 64 -25.61 12.23 17.17
C ILE A 64 -25.86 13.61 16.57
N VAL A 65 -25.34 13.90 15.37
CA VAL A 65 -26.06 14.76 14.40
C VAL A 65 -25.79 14.25 12.97
N SER A 66 -26.89 13.86 12.32
CA SER A 66 -27.06 13.64 10.90
C SER A 66 -26.81 14.92 10.10
N SER A 67 -26.07 14.84 8.99
CA SER A 67 -26.22 15.73 7.84
C SER A 67 -25.53 15.10 6.63
N GLY A 68 -26.34 14.57 5.72
CA GLY A 68 -25.89 14.13 4.41
C GLY A 68 -25.57 15.31 3.51
N VAL A 69 -24.54 15.16 2.68
CA VAL A 69 -24.49 15.78 1.36
C VAL A 69 -23.93 14.77 0.38
N HIS A 70 -24.76 14.45 -0.60
CA HIS A 70 -24.42 13.75 -1.83
C HIS A 70 -24.01 14.82 -2.84
N LEU A 71 -22.83 14.75 -3.45
CA LEU A 71 -22.55 15.42 -4.71
C LEU A 71 -21.72 14.49 -5.60
N ASN A 72 -22.43 13.87 -6.53
CA ASN A 72 -21.91 13.35 -7.78
C ASN A 72 -21.77 14.53 -8.73
N GLU A 73 -20.61 14.74 -9.37
CA GLU A 73 -20.58 15.34 -10.70
C GLU A 73 -19.31 14.99 -11.48
N LYS A 74 -19.54 14.85 -12.77
CA LYS A 74 -18.76 14.14 -13.79
C LYS A 74 -17.88 15.13 -14.56
N ALA A 75 -16.65 14.70 -14.85
CA ALA A 75 -15.75 15.09 -15.95
C ALA A 75 -15.71 16.56 -16.41
N SER A 76 -14.59 17.23 -16.12
CA SER A 76 -13.73 17.89 -17.13
C SER A 76 -12.56 18.63 -16.45
N SER A 77 -11.31 18.30 -16.83
CA SER A 77 -10.08 19.00 -16.42
C SER A 77 -10.15 20.50 -16.72
N PRO A 78 -9.57 21.35 -15.86
CA PRO A 78 -8.26 21.93 -16.21
C PRO A 78 -7.34 22.22 -15.00
N ALA A 79 -6.06 22.49 -15.30
CA ALA A 79 -5.01 23.10 -14.47
C ALA A 79 -4.04 22.16 -13.71
N VAL A 80 -2.77 22.30 -14.10
CA VAL A 80 -1.54 21.70 -13.59
C VAL A 80 -1.12 22.46 -12.32
N THR A 81 -0.40 21.80 -11.40
CA THR A 81 0.17 22.26 -10.10
C THR A 81 -0.70 22.12 -8.84
N ASP A 82 -0.79 20.91 -8.26
CA ASP A 82 -0.87 20.64 -6.79
C ASP A 82 -0.87 19.11 -6.47
N GLY A 83 0.06 18.33 -7.05
CA GLY A 83 0.05 16.85 -6.95
C GLY A 83 1.29 16.22 -6.28
N THR A 84 2.34 17.00 -6.06
CA THR A 84 3.65 16.50 -5.60
C THR A 84 3.67 16.24 -4.08
N GLU A 85 3.11 17.17 -3.30
CA GLU A 85 3.07 17.13 -1.83
C GLU A 85 2.30 15.92 -1.29
N ALA A 86 1.22 15.52 -1.98
CA ALA A 86 0.40 14.39 -1.56
C ALA A 86 1.14 13.05 -1.75
N SER A 87 1.94 12.93 -2.81
CA SER A 87 2.72 11.72 -3.09
C SER A 87 3.86 11.55 -2.09
N GLU A 88 4.53 12.63 -1.69
CA GLU A 88 5.63 12.58 -0.71
C GLU A 88 5.22 12.00 0.65
N ARG A 89 3.94 12.10 0.99
CA ARG A 89 3.39 11.53 2.23
C ARG A 89 3.10 10.02 2.14
N LEU A 90 3.14 9.43 0.94
CA LEU A 90 2.83 8.01 0.72
C LEU A 90 4.04 7.12 1.07
N THR A 91 4.35 7.00 2.35
CA THR A 91 5.54 6.31 2.83
C THR A 91 5.29 4.87 3.28
N VAL A 92 4.04 4.41 3.30
CA VAL A 92 3.68 3.05 3.74
C VAL A 92 3.41 2.16 2.52
N LEU A 93 4.20 1.11 2.35
CA LEU A 93 3.95 0.06 1.36
C LEU A 93 2.90 -0.91 1.90
N HIS A 94 1.78 -1.01 1.20
CA HIS A 94 0.69 -1.90 1.53
C HIS A 94 0.62 -3.05 0.53
N THR A 95 0.56 -4.27 1.05
CA THR A 95 0.40 -5.49 0.26
C THR A 95 -0.82 -6.25 0.75
N GLU A 96 -1.81 -6.42 -0.12
CA GLU A 96 -2.99 -7.25 0.14
C GLU A 96 -2.86 -8.60 -0.55
N TYR A 97 -3.16 -9.65 0.21
CA TYR A 97 -3.24 -11.02 -0.26
C TYR A 97 -4.65 -11.56 -0.12
N LYS A 98 -5.06 -12.34 -1.13
CA LYS A 98 -6.24 -13.20 -1.09
C LYS A 98 -5.85 -14.58 -1.59
N ALA A 99 -6.18 -15.62 -0.85
CA ALA A 99 -5.80 -16.99 -1.17
C ALA A 99 -6.96 -17.97 -0.89
N THR A 100 -6.95 -19.10 -1.59
CA THR A 100 -7.96 -20.16 -1.38
C THR A 100 -7.74 -20.91 -0.07
N THR A 101 -6.51 -20.98 0.43
CA THR A 101 -6.16 -21.65 1.69
C THR A 101 -5.06 -20.92 2.45
N ASN A 102 -5.02 -21.09 3.78
CA ASN A 102 -3.91 -20.64 4.62
C ASN A 102 -2.56 -21.21 4.16
N ARG A 103 -2.54 -22.43 3.62
CA ARG A 103 -1.30 -23.04 3.12
C ARG A 103 -0.75 -22.27 1.92
N MET A 104 -1.62 -21.91 0.98
CA MET A 104 -1.21 -21.15 -0.20
C MET A 104 -0.78 -19.73 0.18
N LEU A 105 -1.53 -19.10 1.10
CA LEU A 105 -1.17 -17.80 1.65
C LEU A 105 0.24 -17.80 2.25
N ARG A 106 0.58 -18.83 3.05
CA ARG A 106 1.93 -18.96 3.63
C ARG A 106 3.01 -19.08 2.57
N VAL A 107 2.79 -19.88 1.52
CA VAL A 107 3.78 -20.06 0.45
C VAL A 107 4.04 -18.74 -0.27
N ALA A 108 2.99 -18.02 -0.65
CA ALA A 108 3.10 -16.73 -1.33
C ALA A 108 3.77 -15.65 -0.46
N VAL A 109 3.41 -15.58 0.82
CA VAL A 109 3.99 -14.59 1.75
C VAL A 109 5.45 -14.88 2.02
N ASN A 110 5.87 -16.14 2.13
CA ASN A 110 7.29 -16.47 2.32
C ASN A 110 8.15 -15.97 1.15
N GLY A 111 7.74 -16.30 -0.08
CA GLY A 111 8.46 -15.83 -1.28
C GLY A 111 8.50 -14.31 -1.37
N PHE A 112 7.40 -13.63 -1.02
CA PHE A 112 7.38 -12.17 -0.95
C PHE A 112 8.34 -11.59 0.09
N MET A 113 8.40 -12.16 1.30
CA MET A 113 9.31 -11.67 2.34
C MET A 113 10.77 -11.87 1.96
N GLU A 114 11.10 -12.94 1.22
CA GLU A 114 12.42 -13.15 0.63
C GLU A 114 12.76 -12.05 -0.39
N SER A 115 11.87 -11.78 -1.35
CA SER A 115 12.05 -10.70 -2.32
C SER A 115 12.14 -9.32 -1.66
N LEU A 116 11.31 -9.05 -0.67
CA LEU A 116 11.33 -7.81 0.10
C LEU A 116 12.66 -7.62 0.82
N GLY A 117 13.18 -8.66 1.48
CA GLY A 117 14.47 -8.60 2.15
C GLY A 117 15.62 -8.24 1.19
N VAL A 118 15.61 -8.80 -0.02
CA VAL A 118 16.59 -8.45 -1.06
C VAL A 118 16.44 -6.99 -1.49
N VAL A 119 15.22 -6.53 -1.77
CA VAL A 119 14.97 -5.13 -2.18
C VAL A 119 15.41 -4.16 -1.10
N LEU A 120 15.07 -4.41 0.16
CA LEU A 120 15.44 -3.54 1.28
C LEU A 120 16.94 -3.58 1.56
N GLY A 121 17.60 -4.73 1.46
CA GLY A 121 19.06 -4.82 1.61
C GLY A 121 19.81 -4.06 0.52
N ILE A 122 19.32 -4.14 -0.73
CA ILE A 122 19.87 -3.34 -1.83
C ILE A 122 19.65 -1.85 -1.58
N MET A 123 18.47 -1.45 -1.08
CA MET A 123 18.22 -0.06 -0.70
C MET A 123 19.16 0.38 0.42
N GLU A 124 19.40 -0.44 1.45
CA GLU A 124 20.35 -0.10 2.51
C GLU A 124 21.79 0.10 2.00
N GLU A 125 22.24 -0.73 1.05
CA GLU A 125 23.61 -0.65 0.51
C GLU A 125 23.78 0.40 -0.60
N LEU A 126 22.75 0.65 -1.41
CA LEU A 126 22.81 1.51 -2.59
C LEU A 126 22.12 2.87 -2.41
N ASP A 127 21.30 3.08 -1.38
CA ASP A 127 20.72 4.40 -1.04
C ASP A 127 21.76 5.27 -0.33
N ILE A 128 22.96 5.33 -0.92
CA ILE A 128 23.78 6.54 -0.89
C ILE A 128 22.99 7.58 -1.66
N ASP A 129 22.74 8.77 -1.10
CA ASP A 129 22.01 9.86 -1.74
C ASP A 129 22.72 10.33 -3.04
N VAL A 130 22.66 9.56 -4.13
CA VAL A 130 23.47 9.79 -5.34
C VAL A 130 22.99 11.02 -6.12
N LEU A 131 21.78 11.51 -5.84
CA LEU A 131 21.22 12.68 -6.54
C LEU A 131 21.39 14.02 -5.80
N ASP A 132 21.92 14.04 -4.57
CA ASP A 132 22.16 15.29 -3.81
C ASP A 132 23.44 16.04 -4.24
N LYS A 133 24.14 15.59 -5.28
CA LYS A 133 25.44 16.15 -5.71
C LYS A 133 25.58 16.48 -7.20
N ILE A 134 24.48 16.58 -7.94
CA ILE A 134 24.52 17.19 -9.28
C ILE A 134 23.95 18.61 -9.20
N GLU A 135 24.67 19.48 -8.49
CA GLU A 135 24.61 20.93 -8.64
C GLU A 135 26.04 21.47 -8.82
#